data_AF-A0A7J7NAA2-F1
#
_entry.id   AF-A0A7J7NAA2-F1
#
_cell.length_a   1.000
_cell.length_b   1.000
_cell.length_c   1.000
_cell.angle_alpha   90.00
_cell.angle_beta   90.00
_cell.angle_gamma   90.00
#
_symmetry.space_group_name_H-M   'P 1'
#
loop_
_entity.id
_entity.type
_entity.pdbx_description
1 polymer ?
#
loop_
_entity_poly.entity_id
_entity_poly.type
_entity_poly.pdbx_seq_one_letter_code
_entity_poly.pdbx_strand_id
1 'polypeptide(L)'
;MHLVLAVNAAKDATELVAKLRAYHHTAQTKADKQHLSSMGLDLVKGVVRNNLEAGVIEPAMSKLKIIQFATEAAITILRIDDMIKLDKEDQGNE
;
A
#
# COMPACT_ATOMS: atom_id res chain seq x y z
N MET A 1 0.26 -1.55 1.53
CA MET A 1 -0.81 -0.67 2.06
C MET A 1 -1.72 -1.37 3.08
N HIS A 2 -2.14 -2.62 2.87
CA HIS A 2 -3.06 -3.35 3.78
C HIS A 2 -2.59 -3.49 5.25
N LEU A 3 -1.29 -3.70 5.48
CA LEU A 3 -0.74 -3.82 6.84
C LEU A 3 -0.94 -2.54 7.65
N VAL A 4 -0.61 -1.38 7.06
CA VAL A 4 -0.76 -0.06 7.69
C VAL A 4 -2.22 0.23 8.01
N LEU A 5 -3.13 -0.10 7.10
CA LEU A 5 -4.57 0.07 7.32
C LEU A 5 -5.09 -0.76 8.50
N ALA A 6 -4.65 -2.01 8.62
CA ALA A 6 -5.05 -2.88 9.72
C ALA A 6 -4.47 -2.43 11.08
N VAL A 7 -3.20 -2.00 11.11
CA VAL A 7 -2.58 -1.44 12.32
C VAL A 7 -3.29 -0.15 12.75
N ASN A 8 -3.59 0.75 11.81
CA ASN A 8 -4.31 1.99 12.09
C ASN A 8 -5.73 1.75 12.61
N ALA A 9 -6.35 0.63 12.22
CA ALA A 9 -7.66 0.21 12.71
C ALA A 9 -7.59 -0.57 14.04
N ALA A 10 -6.42 -0.64 14.68
CA ALA A 10 -6.17 -1.44 15.88
C ALA A 10 -6.59 -2.91 15.75
N LYS A 11 -6.36 -3.51 14.56
CA LYS A 11 -6.63 -4.93 14.28
C LYS A 11 -5.32 -5.72 14.17
N ASP A 12 -5.41 -7.04 14.31
CA ASP A 12 -4.29 -7.94 14.03
C ASP A 12 -3.98 -7.96 12.53
N ALA A 13 -2.98 -7.18 12.15
CA ALA A 13 -2.55 -7.03 10.77
C ALA A 13 -1.91 -8.32 10.22
N THR A 14 -1.27 -9.12 11.08
CA THR A 14 -0.62 -10.37 10.68
C THR A 14 -1.66 -11.39 10.27
N GLU A 15 -2.69 -11.59 11.11
CA GLU A 15 -3.77 -12.53 10.84
C GLU A 15 -4.58 -12.12 9.59
N LEU A 16 -4.97 -10.84 9.51
CA LEU A 16 -5.81 -10.34 8.42
C LEU A 16 -5.10 -10.37 7.07
N VAL A 17 -3.82 -9.97 7.02
CA VAL A 17 -3.04 -9.99 5.78
C VAL A 17 -2.74 -11.42 5.35
N ALA A 18 -2.48 -12.34 6.29
CA ALA A 18 -2.28 -13.75 5.97
C ALA A 18 -3.52 -14.38 5.35
N LYS A 19 -4.70 -14.18 5.95
CA LYS A 19 -5.99 -14.65 5.40
C LYS A 19 -6.25 -14.05 4.02
N LEU A 20 -6.08 -12.74 3.86
CA LEU A 20 -6.28 -12.06 2.58
C LEU A 20 -5.38 -12.62 1.48
N ARG A 21 -4.10 -12.87 1.77
CA ARG A 21 -3.16 -13.49 0.82
C ARG A 21 -3.60 -14.89 0.41
N ALA A 22 -4.12 -15.70 1.33
CA ALA A 22 -4.63 -17.04 1.00
C ALA A 22 -5.83 -16.98 0.03
N TYR A 23 -6.75 -16.04 0.23
CA TYR A 23 -7.87 -15.81 -0.69
C TYR A 23 -7.39 -15.36 -2.08
N HIS A 24 -6.47 -14.39 -2.14
CA HIS A 24 -5.91 -13.92 -3.42
C HIS A 24 -5.12 -15.01 -4.14
N HIS A 25 -4.35 -15.83 -3.43
CA HIS A 25 -3.65 -16.97 -4.02
C HIS A 25 -4.62 -18.01 -4.58
N THR A 26 -5.72 -18.29 -3.87
CA THR A 26 -6.78 -19.18 -4.37
C THR A 26 -7.44 -18.62 -5.63
N ALA A 27 -7.65 -17.31 -5.69
CA ALA A 27 -8.20 -16.63 -6.87
C ALA A 27 -7.30 -16.75 -8.10
N GLN A 28 -5.97 -16.74 -7.89
CA GLN A 28 -4.98 -16.84 -8.96
C GLN A 28 -4.75 -18.28 -9.44
N THR A 29 -4.90 -19.27 -8.55
CA THR A 29 -4.62 -20.68 -8.85
C THR A 29 -5.84 -21.44 -9.39
N LYS A 30 -7.05 -21.00 -9.07
CA LYS A 30 -8.30 -21.64 -9.50
C LYS A 30 -9.15 -20.66 -10.30
N ALA A 31 -9.28 -20.92 -11.60
CA ALA A 31 -10.11 -20.12 -12.50
C ALA A 31 -11.58 -19.99 -12.00
N ASP A 32 -12.11 -21.06 -11.42
CA ASP A 32 -13.47 -21.12 -10.86
C ASP A 32 -13.68 -20.15 -9.68
N LYS A 33 -12.60 -19.63 -9.09
CA LYS A 33 -12.62 -18.77 -7.90
C LYS A 33 -12.04 -17.37 -8.15
N GLN A 34 -12.03 -16.92 -9.41
CA GLN A 34 -11.58 -15.58 -9.81
C GLN A 34 -12.25 -14.44 -9.00
N HIS A 35 -13.51 -14.63 -8.57
CA HIS A 35 -14.27 -13.67 -7.76
C HIS A 35 -13.58 -13.31 -6.43
N LEU A 36 -12.74 -14.20 -5.89
CA LEU A 36 -11.97 -13.95 -4.66
C LEU A 36 -10.88 -12.88 -4.83
N SER A 37 -10.57 -12.44 -6.05
CA SER A 37 -9.62 -11.36 -6.33
C SER A 37 -10.09 -10.01 -5.77
N SER A 38 -11.41 -9.81 -5.65
CA SER A 38 -12.01 -8.58 -5.11
C SER A 38 -12.11 -8.57 -3.58
N MET A 39 -11.55 -9.60 -2.92
CA MET A 39 -11.47 -9.62 -1.46
C MET A 39 -10.52 -8.53 -0.95
N GLY A 40 -10.90 -7.89 0.14
CA GLY A 40 -10.13 -6.88 0.85
C GLY A 40 -10.40 -6.92 2.35
N LEU A 41 -10.01 -5.85 3.06
CA LEU A 41 -10.12 -5.77 4.51
C LEU A 41 -11.33 -4.94 4.93
N ASP A 42 -12.20 -5.51 5.76
CA ASP A 42 -13.18 -4.78 6.57
C ASP A 42 -12.53 -4.37 7.89
N LEU A 43 -12.21 -3.08 8.02
CA LEU A 43 -11.54 -2.55 9.20
C LEU A 43 -12.50 -2.29 10.37
N VAL A 44 -13.80 -2.17 10.11
CA VAL A 44 -14.81 -1.97 11.16
C VAL A 44 -14.97 -3.28 11.93
N LYS A 45 -15.25 -4.36 11.19
CA LYS A 45 -15.47 -5.69 11.78
C LYS A 45 -14.17 -6.46 12.02
N GLY A 46 -13.08 -6.10 11.34
CA GLY A 46 -11.81 -6.82 11.41
C GLY A 46 -11.89 -8.19 10.71
N VAL A 47 -12.49 -8.25 9.51
CA VAL A 47 -12.64 -9.48 8.72
C VAL A 47 -12.27 -9.25 7.26
N VAL A 48 -11.98 -10.32 6.52
CA VAL A 48 -11.84 -10.24 5.06
C VAL A 48 -13.23 -10.22 4.43
N ARG A 49 -13.48 -9.30 3.49
CA ARG A 49 -14.77 -9.19 2.80
C ARG A 49 -14.58 -8.88 1.31
N ASN A 50 -15.62 -9.08 0.51
CA ASN A 50 -15.63 -8.62 -0.88
C ASN A 50 -15.79 -7.09 -0.91
N ASN A 51 -14.75 -6.38 -1.36
CA ASN A 51 -14.77 -4.92 -1.41
C ASN A 51 -15.61 -4.38 -2.57
N LEU A 52 -15.75 -5.15 -3.65
CA LEU A 52 -16.58 -4.75 -4.80
C LEU A 52 -18.06 -4.72 -4.42
N GLU A 53 -18.54 -5.76 -3.73
CA GLU A 53 -19.92 -5.84 -3.22
C GLU A 53 -20.20 -4.80 -2.13
N ALA A 54 -19.19 -4.49 -1.30
CA ALA A 54 -19.30 -3.46 -0.27
C ALA A 54 -19.19 -2.02 -0.81
N GLY A 55 -19.03 -1.84 -2.12
CA GLY A 55 -18.93 -0.53 -2.78
C GLY A 55 -17.60 0.21 -2.52
N VAL A 56 -16.58 -0.47 -2.01
CA VAL A 56 -15.26 0.11 -1.77
C VAL A 56 -14.43 -0.02 -3.04
N ILE A 57 -14.52 1.00 -3.90
CA ILE A 57 -13.88 1.05 -5.21
C ILE A 57 -12.89 2.21 -5.26
N GLU A 58 -11.72 1.95 -5.84
CA GLU A 58 -10.70 2.96 -6.05
C GLU A 58 -10.41 3.10 -7.55
N PRO A 59 -10.25 4.33 -8.09
CA PRO A 59 -9.94 4.51 -9.50
C PRO A 59 -8.59 3.88 -9.88
N ALA A 60 -8.57 3.08 -10.94
CA ALA A 60 -7.35 2.44 -11.45
C ALA A 60 -6.26 3.49 -11.76
N MET A 61 -6.64 4.64 -12.32
CA MET A 61 -5.73 5.75 -12.59
C MET A 61 -5.00 6.26 -11.35
N SER A 62 -5.67 6.28 -10.18
CA SER A 62 -5.04 6.69 -8.92
C SER A 62 -3.98 5.66 -8.50
N LYS A 63 -4.31 4.37 -8.56
CA LYS A 63 -3.37 3.28 -8.21
C LYS A 63 -2.14 3.26 -9.11
N LEU A 64 -2.32 3.45 -10.41
CA LEU A 64 -1.21 3.51 -11.38
C LEU A 64 -0.26 4.67 -11.07
N LYS A 65 -0.80 5.88 -10.88
CA LYS A 65 0.02 7.06 -10.57
C LYS A 65 0.76 6.92 -9.24
N ILE A 66 0.12 6.35 -8.21
CA ILE A 66 0.76 6.14 -6.91
C ILE A 66 1.97 5.21 -7.04
N ILE A 67 1.83 4.09 -7.76
CA ILE A 67 2.94 3.15 -7.96
C ILE A 67 4.04 3.82 -8.77
N GLN A 68 3.70 4.51 -9.85
CA GLN A 68 4.67 5.21 -10.69
C GLN A 68 5.49 6.23 -9.89
N PHE A 69 4.83 7.14 -9.17
CA PHE A 69 5.53 8.19 -8.40
C PHE A 69 6.36 7.61 -7.26
N ALA A 70 5.85 6.57 -6.56
CA ALA A 70 6.61 5.92 -5.51
C ALA A 70 7.88 5.24 -6.07
N THR A 71 7.78 4.59 -7.22
CA THR A 71 8.91 3.95 -7.90
C THR A 71 9.93 4.98 -8.39
N GLU A 72 9.49 6.05 -9.05
CA GLU A 72 10.37 7.13 -9.53
C GLU A 72 11.11 7.78 -8.36
N ALA A 73 10.40 8.15 -7.28
CA ALA A 73 11.01 8.73 -6.09
C ALA A 73 12.03 7.79 -5.41
N ALA A 74 11.70 6.49 -5.30
CA ALA A 74 12.62 5.50 -4.73
C ALA A 74 13.88 5.34 -5.59
N ILE A 75 13.74 5.31 -6.92
CA ILE A 75 14.89 5.25 -7.84
C ILE A 75 15.75 6.51 -7.70
N THR A 76 15.14 7.69 -7.63
CA THR A 76 15.88 8.95 -7.44
C THR A 76 16.69 8.93 -6.15
N ILE A 77 16.12 8.48 -5.05
CA ILE A 77 16.83 8.37 -3.76
C ILE A 77 17.96 7.34 -3.83
N LEU A 78 17.72 6.17 -4.42
CA LEU A 78 18.72 5.09 -4.55
C LEU A 78 19.89 5.44 -5.47
N ARG A 79 19.72 6.42 -6.37
CA ARG A 79 20.76 6.88 -7.30
C ARG A 79 21.69 7.94 -6.71
N ILE A 80 21.39 8.47 -5.53
CA ILE A 80 22.27 9.43 -4.85
C ILE A 80 23.48 8.66 -4.34
N ASP A 81 24.66 8.98 -4.87
CA ASP A 81 25.95 8.48 -4.43
C ASP A 81 26.54 9.35 -3.33
N ASP A 82 26.43 10.68 -3.45
CA ASP A 82 26.87 11.64 -2.43
C ASP A 82 25.87 12.78 -2.21
N MET A 83 25.75 13.23 -0.95
CA MET A 83 24.88 14.35 -0.55
C MET A 83 25.70 15.41 0.19
N ILE A 84 26.07 16.48 -0.51
CA ILE A 84 26.75 17.64 0.10
C ILE A 84 25.69 18.66 0.53
N LYS A 85 25.66 18.98 1.83
CA LYS A 85 24.80 20.01 2.40
C LYS A 85 25.67 21.18 2.84
N LEU A 86 25.46 22.35 2.23
CA LEU A 86 26.13 23.58 2.61
C LEU A 86 25.28 24.29 3.66
N ASP A 87 25.89 24.64 4.78
CA ASP A 87 25.28 25.57 5.73
C ASP A 87 25.34 26.99 5.15
N LYS A 88 24.34 27.81 5.48
CA LYS A 88 24.37 29.22 5.11
C LYS A 88 25.54 29.88 5.83
N GLU A 89 26.34 30.64 5.11
CA GLU A 89 27.30 31.53 5.74
C GLU A 89 26.54 32.47 6.67
N ASP A 90 26.83 32.39 7.97
CA ASP A 90 26.52 33.48 8.88
C ASP A 90 27.29 34.68 8.34
N GLN A 91 26.58 35.56 7.65
CA GLN A 91 27.06 36.91 7.36
C GLN A 91 27.27 37.56 8.72
N GLY A 92 28.48 37.41 9.26
CA GLY A 92 28.96 38.17 10.39
C GLY A 92 28.80 39.63 10.03
N ASN A 93 27.78 40.27 10.63
CA ASN A 93 27.66 41.70 10.68
C ASN A 93 28.97 42.24 11.28
N GLU A 94 29.75 42.92 10.45
CA GLU A 94 30.77 43.88 10.89
C GLU A 94 30.16 44.96 11.81
#